data_AF-A0A7W0MCA9-F1
#
_entry.id   AF-A0A7W0MCA9-F1
#
_cell.length_a   1.000
_cell.length_b   1.000
_cell.length_c   1.000
_cell.angle_alpha   90.00
_cell.angle_beta   90.00
_cell.angle_gamma   90.00
#
_symmetry.space_group_name_H-M   'P 1'
#
loop_
_entity.id
_entity.type
_entity.pdbx_description
1 polymer ?
#
loop_
_entity_poly.entity_id
_entity_poly.type
_entity_poly.pdbx_seq_one_letter_code
_entity_poly.pdbx_strand_id
1 'polypeptide(L)'
;MSTAPHASRVPQLTPLRAVFAACGVTLGWLSADLAYGFLVDPHRLRLLTTYLMPLFAAAVLFSVWRLARAASGSVGLFELIAGALFLAGAAAIDLSVTVRSDPFLSLEGNPYIRVLLDMTEHSYGFVYALVALTQILFVGTFVVSWWAFLRHRSTIVNSLETARASSWMGFLKAATGGGHLTYRQWLVPLRTNEIPDPYLSVWPAALAACFGTSLFRYWAAAEWLQIVPAETTFRFAVLFVGVCGTLFAYYGWLAWHWRTHRTRA
;
A
#
# COMPACT_ATOMS: atom_id res chain seq x y z
N MET A 1 -6.10 -19.94 42.55
CA MET A 1 -5.64 -18.60 42.09
C MET A 1 -5.60 -18.61 40.58
N SER A 2 -6.62 -18.02 39.95
CA SER A 2 -6.73 -17.88 38.50
C SER A 2 -5.83 -16.74 38.06
N THR A 3 -4.75 -17.05 37.35
CA THR A 3 -3.94 -16.05 36.65
C THR A 3 -4.82 -15.44 35.57
N ALA A 4 -5.25 -14.19 35.79
CA ALA A 4 -5.98 -13.43 34.79
C ALA A 4 -5.23 -13.52 33.45
N PRO A 5 -5.89 -13.89 32.34
CA PRO A 5 -5.25 -13.98 31.04
C PRO A 5 -4.65 -12.60 30.74
N HIS A 6 -3.34 -12.57 30.54
CA HIS A 6 -2.62 -11.39 30.07
C HIS A 6 -3.41 -10.78 28.93
N ALA A 7 -4.02 -9.62 29.19
CA ALA A 7 -4.60 -8.78 28.16
C ALA A 7 -3.52 -8.63 27.09
N SER A 8 -3.75 -9.26 25.94
CA SER A 8 -2.93 -9.16 24.76
C SER A 8 -2.83 -7.67 24.46
N ARG A 9 -1.71 -7.05 24.88
CA ARG A 9 -1.43 -5.65 24.60
C ARG A 9 -1.47 -5.51 23.10
N VAL A 10 -2.56 -4.92 22.60
CA VAL A 10 -2.64 -4.43 21.22
C VAL A 10 -1.33 -3.69 20.99
N PRO A 11 -0.54 -4.06 19.97
CA PRO A 11 0.78 -3.49 19.74
C PRO A 11 0.67 -1.96 19.78
N GLN A 12 1.66 -1.34 20.43
CA GLN A 12 1.66 0.09 20.78
C GLN A 12 1.03 0.94 19.67
N LEU A 13 -0.03 1.70 19.98
CA LEU A 13 -0.75 2.53 19.01
C LEU A 13 0.16 3.60 18.35
N THR A 14 1.33 3.88 18.92
CA THR A 14 2.23 4.97 18.52
C THR A 14 2.81 4.82 17.10
N PRO A 15 3.41 3.68 16.69
CA PRO A 15 3.92 3.52 15.33
C PRO A 15 2.80 3.49 14.28
N LEU A 16 1.63 2.94 14.62
CA LEU A 16 0.47 2.94 13.73
C LEU A 16 -0.06 4.36 13.50
N ARG A 17 -0.16 5.17 14.56
CA ARG A 17 -0.49 6.60 14.45
C ARG A 17 0.51 7.36 13.58
N ALA A 18 1.81 7.06 13.69
CA ALA A 18 2.83 7.65 12.84
C ALA A 18 2.64 7.29 11.35
N VAL A 19 2.30 6.03 11.05
CA VAL A 19 1.96 5.60 9.68
C VAL A 19 0.73 6.35 9.17
N PHE A 20 -0.35 6.42 9.94
CA PHE A 20 -1.55 7.16 9.53
C PHE A 20 -1.29 8.65 9.35
N ALA A 21 -0.48 9.26 10.22
CA ALA A 21 -0.08 10.66 10.06
C ALA A 21 0.74 10.86 8.78
N ALA A 22 1.74 10.02 8.53
CA ALA A 22 2.56 10.12 7.32
C ALA A 22 1.74 9.90 6.04
N CYS A 23 0.92 8.85 6.00
CA CYS A 23 0.03 8.57 4.86
C CYS A 23 -1.03 9.66 4.69
N GLY A 24 -1.62 10.16 5.77
CA GLY A 24 -2.62 11.22 5.74
C GLY A 24 -2.05 12.55 5.24
N VAL A 25 -0.84 12.92 5.67
CA VAL A 25 -0.12 14.10 5.15
C VAL A 25 0.17 13.93 3.67
N THR A 26 0.70 12.78 3.24
CA THR A 26 1.00 12.51 1.83
C THR A 26 -0.27 12.54 0.97
N LEU A 27 -1.33 11.86 1.38
CA LEU A 27 -2.60 11.83 0.65
C LEU A 27 -3.28 13.20 0.62
N GLY A 28 -3.25 13.94 1.73
CA GLY A 28 -3.75 15.31 1.82
C GLY A 28 -2.99 16.23 0.87
N TRP A 29 -1.66 16.13 0.83
CA TRP A 29 -0.80 16.88 -0.09
C TRP A 29 -1.08 16.55 -1.55
N LEU A 30 -1.14 15.27 -1.92
CA LEU A 30 -1.45 14.84 -3.29
C LEU A 30 -2.87 15.23 -3.72
N SER A 31 -3.84 15.17 -2.81
CA SER A 31 -5.21 15.61 -3.08
C SER A 31 -5.29 17.11 -3.27
N ALA A 32 -4.52 17.88 -2.48
CA ALA A 32 -4.37 19.32 -2.65
C ALA A 32 -3.66 19.66 -3.96
N ASP A 33 -2.63 18.91 -4.36
CA ASP A 33 -1.94 19.04 -5.65
C ASP A 33 -2.90 18.81 -6.83
N LEU A 34 -3.70 17.74 -6.76
CA LEU A 34 -4.75 17.49 -7.74
C LEU A 34 -5.79 18.62 -7.77
N ALA A 35 -6.36 18.99 -6.61
CA ALA A 35 -7.41 19.99 -6.53
C ALA A 35 -6.94 21.40 -6.94
N TYR A 36 -5.77 21.83 -6.47
CA TYR A 36 -5.18 23.13 -6.81
C TYR A 36 -4.65 23.15 -8.25
N GLY A 37 -4.08 22.03 -8.72
CA GLY A 37 -3.65 21.86 -10.10
C GLY A 37 -4.79 21.92 -11.11
N PHE A 38 -6.03 21.64 -10.70
CA PHE A 38 -7.22 21.89 -11.51
C PHE A 38 -7.68 23.37 -11.51
N LEU A 39 -7.27 24.17 -10.52
CA LEU A 39 -7.92 25.47 -10.23
C LEU A 39 -7.05 26.72 -10.46
N VAL A 40 -5.71 26.68 -10.31
CA VAL A 40 -4.91 27.91 -10.23
C VAL A 40 -3.64 27.90 -11.10
N ASP A 41 -2.65 27.08 -10.77
CA ASP A 41 -1.40 26.96 -11.53
C ASP A 41 -0.84 25.53 -11.36
N PRO A 42 -1.09 24.63 -12.33
CA PRO A 42 -0.67 23.24 -12.22
C PRO A 42 0.84 23.06 -12.21
N HIS A 43 1.63 23.99 -12.76
CA HIS A 43 3.05 23.73 -12.99
C HIS A 43 3.88 23.93 -11.73
N ARG A 44 3.66 25.01 -10.97
CA ARG A 44 4.46 25.31 -9.77
C ARG A 44 4.22 24.33 -8.63
N LEU A 45 2.96 23.96 -8.40
CA LEU A 45 2.63 23.03 -7.33
C LEU A 45 3.10 21.61 -7.66
N ARG A 46 2.90 21.15 -8.91
CA ARG A 46 3.44 19.86 -9.36
C ARG A 46 4.95 19.80 -9.24
N LEU A 47 5.65 20.88 -9.61
CA LEU A 47 7.11 20.94 -9.46
C LEU A 47 7.54 20.80 -7.99
N LEU A 48 6.91 21.56 -7.09
CA LEU A 48 7.17 21.46 -5.66
C LEU A 48 6.89 20.05 -5.14
N THR A 49 5.75 19.47 -5.52
CA THR A 49 5.36 18.11 -5.19
C THR A 49 6.40 17.10 -5.68
N THR A 50 6.91 17.24 -6.90
CA THR A 50 7.95 16.38 -7.45
C THR A 50 9.24 16.44 -6.62
N TYR A 51 9.69 17.63 -6.19
CA TYR A 51 10.87 17.73 -5.33
C TYR A 51 10.65 17.19 -3.91
N LEU A 52 9.44 17.27 -3.39
CA LEU A 52 9.11 16.79 -2.04
C LEU A 52 8.77 15.29 -2.01
N MET A 53 8.47 14.66 -3.14
CA MET A 53 8.13 13.22 -3.21
C MET A 53 9.15 12.31 -2.51
N PRO A 54 10.47 12.45 -2.70
CA PRO A 54 11.46 11.66 -1.97
C PRO A 54 11.32 11.80 -0.44
N LEU A 55 11.10 13.01 0.05
CA LEU A 55 10.95 13.26 1.49
C LEU A 55 9.69 12.58 2.04
N PHE A 56 8.57 12.68 1.33
CA PHE A 56 7.34 11.98 1.71
C PHE A 56 7.51 10.47 1.68
N ALA A 57 8.13 9.93 0.64
CA ALA A 57 8.40 8.50 0.52
C ALA A 57 9.31 8.00 1.66
N ALA A 58 10.36 8.76 2.03
CA ALA A 58 11.24 8.44 3.15
C ALA A 58 10.49 8.46 4.50
N ALA A 59 9.62 9.44 4.72
CA ALA A 59 8.82 9.54 5.95
C ALA A 59 7.84 8.36 6.10
N VAL A 60 7.18 7.98 5.00
CA VAL A 60 6.30 6.79 4.97
C VAL A 60 7.12 5.52 5.20
N LEU A 61 8.22 5.33 4.46
CA LEU A 61 9.13 4.18 4.60
C LEU A 61 9.59 4.01 6.06
N PHE A 62 10.07 5.08 6.68
CA PHE A 62 10.51 5.06 8.07
C PHE A 62 9.37 4.69 9.02
N SER A 63 8.17 5.22 8.80
CA SER A 63 6.99 4.91 9.62
C SER A 63 6.58 3.45 9.49
N VAL A 64 6.54 2.89 8.28
CA VAL A 64 6.24 1.47 8.06
C VAL A 64 7.33 0.58 8.65
N TRP A 65 8.60 0.95 8.52
CA TRP A 65 9.70 0.22 9.15
C TRP A 65 9.56 0.17 10.67
N ARG A 66 9.20 1.28 11.31
CA ARG A 66 8.90 1.30 12.76
C ARG A 66 7.72 0.41 13.11
N LEU A 67 6.66 0.42 12.31
CA LEU A 67 5.51 -0.47 12.48
C LEU A 67 5.93 -1.94 12.37
N ALA A 68 6.72 -2.30 11.37
CA ALA A 68 7.24 -3.66 11.19
C ALA A 68 8.04 -4.12 12.41
N ARG A 69 8.90 -3.25 12.96
CA ARG A 69 9.72 -3.56 14.14
C ARG A 69 8.90 -3.76 15.42
N ALA A 70 7.70 -3.19 15.50
CA ALA A 70 6.83 -3.32 16.67
C ALA A 70 6.14 -4.69 16.77
N ALA A 71 6.06 -5.47 15.68
CA ALA A 71 5.48 -6.82 15.71
C ALA A 71 6.48 -7.87 16.20
N SER A 72 5.99 -8.93 16.86
CA SER A 72 6.80 -10.07 17.31
C SER A 72 6.72 -11.30 16.40
N GLY A 73 5.86 -11.28 15.38
CA GLY A 73 5.66 -12.44 14.50
C GLY A 73 6.92 -12.82 13.71
N SER A 74 7.16 -14.13 13.61
CA SER A 74 8.22 -14.69 12.77
C SER A 74 7.84 -14.58 11.29
N VAL A 75 8.86 -14.30 10.47
CA VAL A 75 8.73 -14.18 9.02
C VAL A 75 9.44 -15.35 8.38
N GLY A 76 8.72 -16.10 7.55
CA GLY A 76 9.36 -17.12 6.73
C GLY A 76 10.17 -16.46 5.62
N LEU A 77 11.40 -16.92 5.45
CA LEU A 77 12.35 -16.31 4.50
C LEU A 77 11.84 -16.40 3.06
N PHE A 78 11.20 -17.52 2.71
CA PHE A 78 10.67 -17.75 1.38
C PHE A 78 9.57 -16.75 1.02
N GLU A 79 8.57 -16.54 1.89
CA GLU A 79 7.49 -15.59 1.60
C GLU A 79 8.01 -14.15 1.50
N LEU A 80 8.99 -13.80 2.34
CA LEU A 80 9.62 -12.49 2.29
C LEU A 80 10.34 -12.26 0.95
N ILE A 81 11.20 -13.20 0.55
CA ILE A 81 11.95 -13.10 -0.70
C ILE A 81 11.01 -13.10 -1.90
N ALA A 82 10.02 -13.99 -1.95
CA ALA A 82 9.08 -14.08 -3.06
C ALA A 82 8.31 -12.77 -3.27
N GLY A 83 7.76 -12.19 -2.20
CA GLY A 83 7.07 -10.90 -2.28
C GLY A 83 8.03 -9.75 -2.61
N ALA A 84 9.23 -9.72 -2.02
CA ALA A 84 10.21 -8.68 -2.32
C ALA A 84 10.67 -8.72 -3.79
N LEU A 85 10.92 -9.92 -4.34
CA LEU A 85 11.28 -10.11 -5.74
C LEU A 85 10.13 -9.70 -6.68
N PHE A 86 8.88 -10.01 -6.33
CA PHE A 86 7.73 -9.55 -7.13
C PHE A 86 7.64 -8.01 -7.15
N LEU A 87 7.73 -7.38 -5.98
CA LEU A 87 7.56 -5.93 -5.86
C LEU A 87 8.72 -5.14 -6.50
N ALA A 88 9.97 -5.54 -6.20
CA ALA A 88 11.17 -4.90 -6.74
C ALA A 88 11.42 -5.29 -8.20
N GLY A 89 11.12 -6.53 -8.58
CA GLY A 89 11.25 -7.02 -9.96
C GLY A 89 10.31 -6.30 -10.91
N ALA A 90 9.05 -6.06 -10.51
CA ALA A 90 8.12 -5.23 -11.26
C ALA A 90 8.72 -3.86 -11.58
N ALA A 91 9.31 -3.22 -10.57
CA ALA A 91 9.91 -1.90 -10.72
C ALA A 91 11.16 -1.91 -11.59
N ALA A 92 12.04 -2.88 -11.39
CA ALA A 92 13.27 -3.01 -12.16
C ALA A 92 12.97 -3.25 -13.65
N ILE A 93 12.01 -4.12 -13.95
CA ILE A 93 11.60 -4.42 -15.34
C ILE A 93 10.97 -3.19 -16.00
N ASP A 94 10.01 -2.56 -15.34
CA ASP A 94 9.35 -1.34 -15.81
C ASP A 94 10.34 -0.21 -16.12
N LEU A 95 11.24 0.09 -15.19
CA LEU A 95 12.27 1.11 -15.39
C LEU A 95 13.27 0.73 -16.50
N SER A 96 13.71 -0.54 -16.55
CA SER A 96 14.66 -0.99 -17.57
C SER A 96 14.06 -0.92 -18.97
N VAL A 97 12.80 -1.31 -19.12
CA VAL A 97 12.08 -1.25 -20.40
C VAL A 97 11.84 0.20 -20.79
N THR A 98 11.42 1.06 -19.86
CA THR A 98 11.21 2.49 -20.12
C THR A 98 12.49 3.17 -20.63
N VAL A 99 13.61 3.02 -19.91
CA VAL A 99 14.90 3.61 -20.30
C VAL A 99 15.40 3.07 -21.64
N ARG A 100 15.16 1.79 -21.93
CA ARG A 100 15.57 1.17 -23.20
C ARG A 100 14.73 1.64 -24.38
N SER A 101 13.41 1.77 -24.19
CA SER A 101 12.47 2.09 -25.26
C SER A 101 12.36 3.59 -25.53
N ASP A 102 12.50 4.43 -24.52
CA ASP A 102 12.38 5.89 -24.62
C ASP A 102 13.39 6.61 -23.68
N PRO A 103 14.68 6.61 -24.03
CA PRO A 103 15.74 7.19 -23.19
C PRO A 103 15.65 8.71 -23.03
N PHE A 104 14.83 9.39 -23.84
CA PHE A 104 14.57 10.83 -23.73
C PHE A 104 13.23 11.14 -23.04
N LEU A 105 12.51 10.11 -22.55
CA LEU A 105 11.23 10.25 -21.86
C LEU A 105 10.20 11.08 -22.66
N SER A 106 10.28 10.99 -23.99
CA SER A 106 9.43 11.71 -24.93
C SER A 106 7.95 11.34 -24.79
N LEU A 107 7.67 10.10 -24.39
CA LEU A 107 6.35 9.51 -24.19
C LEU A 107 5.95 9.40 -22.70
N GLU A 108 6.70 10.03 -21.80
CA GLU A 108 6.40 10.01 -20.36
C GLU A 108 5.00 10.60 -20.09
N GLY A 109 4.15 9.81 -19.44
CA GLY A 109 2.77 10.19 -19.10
C GLY A 109 2.63 10.74 -17.69
N ASN A 110 3.64 10.57 -16.83
CA ASN A 110 3.61 11.01 -15.45
C ASN A 110 3.74 12.54 -15.37
N PRO A 111 2.70 13.27 -14.91
CA PRO A 111 2.71 14.72 -14.87
C PRO A 111 3.81 15.30 -13.96
N TYR A 112 4.25 14.55 -12.94
CA TYR A 112 5.32 14.95 -12.04
C TYR A 112 6.71 14.83 -12.66
N ILE A 113 6.90 13.91 -13.61
CA ILE A 113 8.15 13.81 -14.36
C ILE A 113 8.12 14.80 -15.53
N ARG A 114 6.98 14.93 -16.22
CA ARG A 114 6.81 15.90 -17.31
C ARG A 114 7.04 17.33 -16.88
N VAL A 115 6.59 17.74 -15.70
CA VAL A 115 6.87 19.10 -15.22
C VAL A 115 8.38 19.39 -15.07
N LEU A 116 9.22 18.38 -14.80
CA LEU A 116 10.67 18.55 -14.76
C LEU A 116 11.26 18.65 -16.17
N LEU A 117 10.77 17.83 -17.10
CA LEU A 117 11.23 17.76 -18.49
C LEU A 117 10.82 18.99 -19.31
N ASP A 118 9.60 19.49 -19.07
CA ASP A 118 9.04 20.65 -19.76
C ASP A 118 9.69 21.96 -19.27
N MET A 119 10.35 21.95 -18.09
CA MET A 119 11.16 23.07 -17.62
C MET A 119 12.56 23.00 -18.22
N THR A 120 12.93 24.05 -18.98
CA THR A 120 14.19 24.16 -19.74
C THR A 120 15.48 24.09 -18.93
N GLU A 121 15.41 24.09 -17.59
CA GLU A 121 16.57 24.21 -16.70
C GLU A 121 17.12 22.87 -16.20
N HIS A 122 16.38 21.76 -16.34
CA HIS A 122 16.80 20.47 -15.81
C HIS A 122 17.49 19.60 -16.85
N SER A 123 18.68 19.09 -16.51
CA SER A 123 19.32 18.06 -17.33
C SER A 123 18.61 16.71 -17.18
N TYR A 124 18.60 15.89 -18.23
CA TYR A 124 18.08 14.52 -18.15
C TYR A 124 18.71 13.71 -17.02
N GLY A 125 20.01 13.89 -16.78
CA GLY A 125 20.72 13.22 -15.68
C GLY A 125 20.14 13.55 -14.30
N PHE A 126 19.77 14.82 -14.07
CA PHE A 126 19.10 15.23 -12.85
C PHE A 126 17.71 14.56 -12.72
N VAL A 127 16.91 14.58 -13.79
CA VAL A 127 15.57 13.96 -13.81
C VAL A 127 15.67 12.47 -13.51
N TYR A 128 16.59 11.75 -14.16
CA TYR A 128 16.83 10.33 -13.91
C TYR A 128 17.25 10.05 -12.46
N ALA A 129 18.15 10.84 -11.89
CA ALA A 129 18.58 10.67 -10.51
C ALA A 129 17.43 10.86 -9.51
N LEU A 130 16.62 11.91 -9.70
CA LEU A 130 15.48 12.20 -8.83
C LEU A 130 14.38 11.13 -8.94
N VAL A 131 14.06 10.68 -10.16
CA VAL A 131 13.11 9.59 -10.40
C VAL A 131 13.63 8.28 -9.80
N ALA A 132 14.91 7.94 -10.01
CA ALA A 132 15.50 6.74 -9.44
C ALA A 132 15.47 6.75 -7.91
N LEU A 133 15.85 7.87 -7.27
CA LEU A 133 15.75 8.03 -5.82
C LEU A 133 14.32 7.81 -5.32
N THR A 134 13.35 8.46 -5.97
CA THR A 134 11.93 8.34 -5.63
C THR A 134 11.45 6.89 -5.76
N GLN A 135 11.81 6.22 -6.85
CA GLN A 135 11.45 4.82 -7.11
C GLN A 135 12.06 3.88 -6.07
N ILE A 136 13.34 4.05 -5.70
CA ILE A 136 13.99 3.27 -4.65
C ILE A 136 13.24 3.40 -3.32
N LEU A 137 12.82 4.62 -2.95
CA LEU A 137 12.10 4.87 -1.70
C LEU A 137 10.69 4.28 -1.71
N PHE A 138 9.95 4.38 -2.81
CA PHE A 138 8.62 3.78 -2.94
C PHE A 138 8.65 2.26 -2.99
N VAL A 139 9.56 1.67 -3.78
CA VAL A 139 9.76 0.21 -3.80
C VAL A 139 10.20 -0.28 -2.42
N GLY A 140 11.09 0.46 -1.75
CA GLY A 140 11.46 0.21 -0.36
C GLY A 140 10.23 0.20 0.55
N THR A 141 9.30 1.15 0.38
CA THR A 141 8.05 1.20 1.14
C THR A 141 7.19 -0.02 0.89
N PHE A 142 7.08 -0.49 -0.36
CA PHE A 142 6.30 -1.68 -0.69
C PHE A 142 6.91 -2.94 -0.05
N VAL A 143 8.23 -3.12 -0.17
CA VAL A 143 8.95 -4.27 0.42
C VAL A 143 8.86 -4.25 1.94
N VAL A 144 9.04 -3.09 2.56
CA VAL A 144 8.93 -2.95 4.03
C VAL A 144 7.47 -3.12 4.49
N SER A 145 6.47 -2.72 3.70
CA SER A 145 5.05 -2.96 3.99
C SER A 145 4.72 -4.45 3.92
N TRP A 146 5.26 -5.16 2.93
CA TRP A 146 5.14 -6.62 2.84
C TRP A 146 5.76 -7.30 4.06
N TRP A 147 6.98 -6.92 4.42
CA TRP A 147 7.64 -7.41 5.63
C TRP A 147 6.83 -7.11 6.90
N ALA A 148 6.30 -5.89 7.02
CA ALA A 148 5.45 -5.49 8.13
C ALA A 148 4.21 -6.39 8.21
N PHE A 149 3.49 -6.59 7.10
CA PHE A 149 2.33 -7.47 7.04
C PHE A 149 2.69 -8.89 7.51
N LEU A 150 3.78 -9.47 7.01
CA LEU A 150 4.21 -10.81 7.41
C LEU A 150 4.50 -10.92 8.91
N ARG A 151 5.04 -9.86 9.54
CA ARG A 151 5.26 -9.83 10.99
C ARG A 151 3.97 -9.66 11.79
N HIS A 152 3.00 -8.92 11.25
CA HIS A 152 1.72 -8.62 11.89
C HIS A 152 0.63 -9.66 11.62
N ARG A 153 0.83 -10.60 10.67
CA ARG A 153 -0.17 -11.59 10.24
C ARG A 153 -0.77 -12.41 11.39
N SER A 154 0.03 -12.80 12.38
CA SER A 154 -0.46 -13.55 13.54
C SER A 154 -1.34 -12.68 14.44
N THR A 155 -0.97 -11.41 14.63
CA THR A 155 -1.81 -10.44 15.36
C THR A 155 -3.14 -10.24 14.65
N ILE A 156 -3.14 -10.09 13.32
CA ILE A 156 -4.37 -9.95 12.52
C ILE A 156 -5.29 -11.17 12.71
N VAL A 157 -4.75 -12.38 12.59
CA VAL A 157 -5.51 -13.63 12.79
C VAL A 157 -6.04 -13.73 14.22
N ASN A 158 -5.20 -13.47 15.23
CA ASN A 158 -5.61 -13.51 16.63
C ASN A 158 -6.72 -12.50 16.95
N SER A 159 -6.65 -11.29 16.38
CA SER A 159 -7.70 -10.27 16.54
C SER A 159 -9.05 -10.71 15.95
N LEU A 160 -9.02 -11.53 14.89
CA LEU A 160 -10.23 -12.07 14.29
C LEU A 160 -10.81 -13.23 15.10
N GLU A 161 -9.95 -14.05 15.71
CA GLU A 161 -10.36 -15.13 16.62
C GLU A 161 -11.03 -14.60 17.89
N THR A 162 -10.48 -13.54 18.50
CA THR A 162 -11.06 -12.93 19.71
C THR A 162 -12.44 -12.32 19.47
N ALA A 163 -12.74 -11.90 18.23
CA ALA A 163 -14.06 -11.39 17.86
C ALA A 163 -15.15 -12.49 17.82
N ARG A 164 -14.79 -13.77 17.84
CA ARG A 164 -15.71 -14.94 17.88
C ARG A 164 -16.86 -14.85 16.85
N ALA A 165 -16.54 -14.45 15.62
CA ALA A 165 -17.53 -14.35 14.55
C ALA A 165 -18.16 -15.72 14.25
N SER A 166 -19.50 -15.81 14.36
CA SER A 166 -20.27 -17.04 14.10
C SER A 166 -20.84 -17.12 12.68
N SER A 167 -20.91 -15.98 11.98
CA SER A 167 -21.46 -15.85 10.62
C SER A 167 -20.47 -15.17 9.68
N TRP A 168 -20.70 -15.30 8.37
CA TRP A 168 -19.90 -14.63 7.35
C TRP A 168 -19.90 -13.09 7.50
N MET A 169 -21.07 -12.52 7.81
CA MET A 169 -21.17 -11.08 8.06
C MET A 169 -20.40 -10.66 9.32
N GLY A 170 -20.43 -11.49 10.36
CA GLY A 170 -19.60 -11.31 11.55
C GLY A 170 -18.11 -11.35 11.23
N PHE A 171 -17.70 -12.24 10.33
CA PHE A 171 -16.32 -12.33 9.84
C PHE A 171 -15.91 -11.03 9.12
N LEU A 172 -16.70 -10.55 8.15
CA LEU A 172 -16.38 -9.32 7.41
C LEU A 172 -16.27 -8.11 8.33
N LYS A 173 -17.18 -8.01 9.30
CA LYS A 173 -17.13 -6.97 10.33
C LYS A 173 -15.89 -7.06 11.19
N ALA A 174 -15.51 -8.26 11.64
CA ALA A 174 -14.27 -8.46 12.40
C ALA A 174 -13.03 -8.14 11.55
N ALA A 175 -12.96 -8.63 10.32
CA ALA A 175 -11.84 -8.45 9.39
C ALA A 175 -11.60 -6.99 8.99
N THR A 176 -12.60 -6.11 9.17
CA THR A 176 -12.52 -4.67 8.89
C THR A 176 -12.43 -3.82 10.16
N GLY A 177 -12.06 -4.41 11.30
CA GLY A 177 -11.84 -3.69 12.56
C GLY A 177 -13.08 -3.46 13.42
N GLY A 178 -14.25 -3.90 12.96
CA GLY A 178 -15.53 -3.69 13.64
C GLY A 178 -15.92 -4.76 14.65
N GLY A 179 -15.04 -5.70 15.00
CA GLY A 179 -15.39 -6.86 15.84
C GLY A 179 -16.09 -6.53 17.17
N HIS A 180 -15.72 -5.41 17.79
CA HIS A 180 -16.26 -4.93 19.07
C HIS A 180 -17.50 -4.02 18.91
N LEU A 181 -17.84 -3.60 17.70
CA LEU A 181 -18.93 -2.67 17.42
C LEU A 181 -20.26 -3.41 17.27
N THR A 182 -21.38 -2.70 17.28
CA THR A 182 -22.66 -3.22 16.75
C THR A 182 -22.68 -3.12 15.21
N TYR A 183 -23.60 -3.81 14.53
CA TYR A 183 -23.73 -3.68 13.06
C TYR A 183 -24.04 -2.26 12.61
N ARG A 184 -24.87 -1.55 13.37
CA ARG A 184 -25.17 -0.14 13.13
C ARG A 184 -23.91 0.72 13.22
N GLN A 185 -23.13 0.57 14.29
CA GLN A 185 -21.90 1.35 14.49
C GLN A 185 -20.84 1.05 13.43
N TRP A 186 -20.75 -0.21 13.00
CA TRP A 186 -19.80 -0.61 11.96
C TRP A 186 -20.15 -0.04 10.58
N LEU A 187 -21.43 -0.08 10.18
CA LEU A 187 -21.87 0.41 8.87
C LEU A 187 -21.96 1.94 8.81
N VAL A 188 -22.43 2.56 9.90
CA VAL A 188 -22.69 4.01 9.97
C VAL A 188 -22.16 4.54 11.31
N PRO A 189 -20.84 4.80 11.41
CA PRO A 189 -20.26 5.40 12.61
C PRO A 189 -20.67 6.88 12.69
N LEU A 190 -21.42 7.25 13.74
CA LEU A 190 -21.81 8.65 13.98
C LEU A 190 -20.92 9.34 15.03
N ARG A 191 -20.09 8.56 15.72
CA ARG A 191 -19.20 9.07 16.78
C ARG A 191 -17.78 8.57 16.55
N THR A 192 -16.80 9.31 17.07
CA THR A 192 -15.37 8.97 16.95
C THR A 192 -15.02 7.64 17.62
N ASN A 193 -15.75 7.26 18.69
CA ASN A 193 -15.59 5.97 19.36
C ASN A 193 -16.32 4.81 18.66
N GLU A 194 -17.04 5.08 17.57
CA GLU A 194 -17.70 4.07 16.73
C GLU A 194 -16.85 3.73 15.48
N ILE A 195 -15.69 4.35 15.31
CA ILE A 195 -14.81 4.10 14.17
C ILE A 195 -14.18 2.71 14.31
N PRO A 196 -14.28 1.84 13.28
CA PRO A 196 -13.62 0.52 13.28
C PRO A 196 -12.12 0.65 13.53
N ASP A 197 -11.52 -0.35 14.17
CA ASP A 197 -10.08 -0.34 14.44
C ASP A 197 -9.31 -0.23 13.12
N PRO A 198 -8.62 0.91 12.88
CA PRO A 198 -7.99 1.16 11.59
C PRO A 198 -6.80 0.22 11.36
N TYR A 199 -6.28 -0.44 12.40
CA TYR A 199 -5.21 -1.43 12.29
C TYR A 199 -5.59 -2.60 11.37
N LEU A 200 -6.82 -3.08 11.38
CA LEU A 200 -7.22 -4.23 10.55
C LEU A 200 -7.50 -3.81 9.10
N SER A 201 -7.96 -2.58 8.89
CA SER A 201 -8.29 -2.06 7.56
C SER A 201 -7.09 -1.52 6.79
N VAL A 202 -5.97 -1.20 7.46
CA VAL A 202 -4.76 -0.67 6.78
C VAL A 202 -4.07 -1.72 5.92
N TRP A 203 -4.07 -2.99 6.34
CA TRP A 203 -3.37 -4.07 5.65
C TRP A 203 -3.95 -4.40 4.27
N PRO A 204 -5.26 -4.63 4.09
CA PRO A 204 -5.81 -4.88 2.76
C PRO A 204 -5.55 -3.72 1.80
N ALA A 205 -5.67 -2.48 2.27
CA ALA A 205 -5.37 -1.30 1.47
C ALA A 205 -3.88 -1.22 1.08
N ALA A 206 -2.97 -1.41 2.04
CA ALA A 206 -1.53 -1.39 1.80
C ALA A 206 -1.10 -2.51 0.82
N LEU A 207 -1.58 -3.74 1.02
CA LEU A 207 -1.27 -4.86 0.14
C LEU A 207 -1.83 -4.64 -1.26
N ALA A 208 -3.08 -4.21 -1.39
CA ALA A 208 -3.69 -3.92 -2.69
C ALA A 208 -2.93 -2.81 -3.43
N ALA A 209 -2.49 -1.77 -2.73
CA ALA A 209 -1.65 -0.72 -3.31
C ALA A 209 -0.30 -1.28 -3.77
N CYS A 210 0.40 -2.07 -2.94
CA CYS A 210 1.71 -2.64 -3.28
C CYS A 210 1.62 -3.61 -4.47
N PHE A 211 0.82 -4.66 -4.34
CA PHE A 211 0.73 -5.73 -5.34
C PHE A 211 -0.04 -5.31 -6.59
N GLY A 212 -1.11 -4.52 -6.44
CA GLY A 212 -1.87 -3.98 -7.58
C GLY A 212 -1.01 -3.05 -8.44
N THR A 213 -0.25 -2.14 -7.82
CA THR A 213 0.67 -1.26 -8.55
C THR A 213 1.80 -2.07 -9.20
N SER A 214 2.41 -3.03 -8.50
CA SER A 214 3.44 -3.88 -9.09
C SER A 214 2.94 -4.72 -10.26
N LEU A 215 1.71 -5.25 -10.19
CA LEU A 215 1.10 -5.95 -11.33
C LEU A 215 0.91 -5.01 -12.52
N PHE A 216 0.44 -3.79 -12.28
CA PHE A 216 0.33 -2.77 -13.33
C PHE A 216 1.68 -2.48 -13.98
N ARG A 217 2.77 -2.39 -13.21
CA ARG A 217 4.13 -2.17 -13.74
C ARG A 217 4.61 -3.31 -14.64
N TYR A 218 4.34 -4.57 -14.26
CA TYR A 218 4.63 -5.71 -15.14
C TYR A 218 3.86 -5.61 -16.46
N TRP A 219 2.58 -5.25 -16.40
CA TRP A 219 1.77 -5.08 -17.60
C TRP A 219 2.24 -3.90 -18.46
N ALA A 220 2.59 -2.76 -17.87
CA ALA A 220 3.11 -1.60 -18.59
C ALA A 220 4.43 -1.95 -19.30
N ALA A 221 5.33 -2.70 -18.64
CA ALA A 221 6.53 -3.20 -19.29
C ALA A 221 6.22 -4.15 -20.45
N ALA A 222 5.23 -5.03 -20.32
CA ALA A 222 4.79 -5.92 -21.39
C ALA A 222 4.18 -5.14 -22.56
N GLU A 223 3.44 -4.07 -22.29
CA GLU A 223 2.88 -3.15 -23.29
C GLU A 223 4.01 -2.47 -24.09
N TRP A 224 5.02 -1.93 -23.40
CA TRP A 224 6.20 -1.35 -24.04
C TRP A 224 6.99 -2.35 -24.90
N LEU A 225 7.03 -3.62 -24.48
CA LEU A 225 7.64 -4.70 -25.23
C LEU A 225 6.74 -5.25 -26.36
N GLN A 226 5.55 -4.67 -26.58
CA GLN A 226 4.57 -5.11 -27.57
C GLN A 226 4.12 -6.58 -27.38
N ILE A 227 4.20 -7.09 -26.15
CA ILE A 227 3.70 -8.43 -25.79
C ILE A 227 2.18 -8.39 -25.60
N VAL A 228 1.65 -7.26 -25.14
CA VAL A 228 0.21 -7.00 -24.97
C VAL A 228 -0.21 -5.73 -25.73
N PRO A 229 -1.48 -5.59 -26.15
CA PRO A 229 -1.97 -4.42 -26.87
C PRO A 229 -1.88 -3.13 -26.06
N ALA A 230 -1.49 -2.04 -26.74
CA ALA A 230 -1.39 -0.71 -26.15
C ALA A 230 -2.73 0.04 -26.17
N GLU A 231 -3.72 -0.44 -25.39
CA GLU A 231 -5.03 0.23 -25.27
C GLU A 231 -5.28 0.77 -23.85
N THR A 232 -5.72 2.02 -23.76
CA THR A 232 -5.93 2.72 -22.50
C THR A 232 -6.98 2.06 -21.61
N THR A 233 -8.00 1.42 -22.19
CA THR A 233 -9.04 0.71 -21.44
C THR A 233 -8.48 -0.45 -20.63
N PHE A 234 -7.47 -1.15 -21.14
CA PHE A 234 -6.86 -2.28 -20.44
C PHE A 234 -5.98 -1.85 -19.26
N ARG A 235 -5.41 -0.63 -19.28
CA ARG A 235 -4.60 -0.08 -18.17
C ARG A 235 -5.39 -0.04 -16.85
N PHE A 236 -6.61 0.51 -16.90
CA PHE A 236 -7.50 0.57 -15.74
C PHE A 236 -7.99 -0.81 -15.32
N ALA A 237 -8.31 -1.68 -16.28
CA ALA A 237 -8.76 -3.03 -15.99
C ALA A 237 -7.68 -3.84 -15.24
N VAL A 238 -6.42 -3.73 -15.64
CA VAL A 238 -5.30 -4.44 -14.98
C VAL A 238 -5.09 -3.95 -13.56
N LEU A 239 -5.11 -2.62 -13.34
CA LEU A 239 -5.00 -2.07 -11.99
C LEU A 239 -6.16 -2.53 -11.11
N PHE A 240 -7.39 -2.47 -11.64
CA PHE A 240 -8.60 -2.93 -10.93
C PHE A 240 -8.51 -4.43 -10.59
N VAL A 241 -8.15 -5.28 -11.55
CA VAL A 241 -7.95 -6.72 -11.34
C VAL A 241 -6.84 -6.98 -10.32
N GLY A 242 -5.74 -6.22 -10.36
CA GLY A 242 -4.66 -6.32 -9.37
C GLY A 242 -5.11 -5.98 -7.95
N VAL A 243 -5.83 -4.87 -7.79
CA VAL A 243 -6.41 -4.44 -6.50
C VAL A 243 -7.43 -5.46 -6.01
N CYS A 244 -8.44 -5.80 -6.82
CA CYS A 244 -9.50 -6.73 -6.45
C CYS A 244 -8.95 -8.14 -6.18
N GLY A 245 -8.02 -8.62 -7.00
CA GLY A 245 -7.35 -9.91 -6.83
C GLY A 245 -6.55 -9.98 -5.53
N THR A 246 -5.83 -8.90 -5.19
CA THR A 246 -5.10 -8.82 -3.91
C THR A 246 -6.05 -8.80 -2.72
N LEU A 247 -7.14 -8.04 -2.78
CA LEU A 247 -8.17 -8.02 -1.74
C LEU A 247 -8.83 -9.39 -1.59
N PHE A 248 -9.18 -10.04 -2.69
CA PHE A 248 -9.76 -11.38 -2.70
C PHE A 248 -8.81 -12.40 -2.07
N ALA A 249 -7.53 -12.38 -2.44
CA ALA A 249 -6.51 -13.25 -1.87
C ALA A 249 -6.34 -13.00 -0.36
N TYR A 250 -6.30 -11.73 0.07
CA TYR A 250 -6.19 -11.35 1.47
C TYR A 250 -7.37 -11.85 2.32
N TYR A 251 -8.60 -11.55 1.90
CA TYR A 251 -9.80 -11.97 2.63
C TYR A 251 -10.04 -13.48 2.53
N GLY A 252 -9.67 -14.11 1.42
CA GLY A 252 -9.69 -15.56 1.25
C GLY A 252 -8.73 -16.25 2.22
N TRP A 253 -7.51 -15.75 2.34
CA TRP A 253 -6.51 -16.21 3.32
C TRP A 253 -7.03 -16.05 4.76
N LEU A 254 -7.59 -14.89 5.12
CA LEU A 254 -8.18 -14.68 6.44
C LEU A 254 -9.37 -15.60 6.71
N ALA A 255 -10.25 -15.78 5.73
CA ALA A 255 -11.42 -16.65 5.85
C ALA A 255 -11.01 -18.13 6.02
N TRP A 256 -9.95 -18.56 5.36
CA TRP A 256 -9.39 -19.89 5.52
C TRP A 256 -8.85 -20.11 6.95
N HIS A 257 -8.09 -19.16 7.49
CA HIS A 257 -7.65 -19.21 8.89
C HIS A 257 -8.84 -19.21 9.86
N TRP A 258 -9.83 -18.32 9.66
CA TRP A 258 -11.03 -18.29 10.48
C TRP A 258 -11.78 -19.64 10.52
N ARG A 259 -11.94 -20.30 9.37
CA ARG A 259 -12.65 -21.60 9.27
C ARG A 259 -11.88 -22.74 9.91
N THR A 260 -10.57 -22.83 9.65
CA THR A 260 -9.72 -23.92 10.17
C THR A 260 -9.60 -23.90 11.69
N HIS A 261 -9.62 -22.72 12.31
CA HIS A 261 -9.63 -22.58 13.76
C HIS A 261 -11.00 -22.90 14.38
N ARG A 262 -12.11 -22.58 13.69
CA ARG A 262 -13.46 -22.93 14.15
C ARG A 262 -13.70 -24.43 14.24
N THR A 263 -13.08 -25.23 13.36
CA THR A 263 -13.22 -26.70 13.39
C THR A 263 -12.42 -27.39 14.49
N ARG A 264 -11.54 -26.66 15.19
CA ARG A 264 -10.67 -27.20 16.26
C ARG A 264 -11.15 -26.86 17.68
N ALA A 265 -12.13 -25.98 17.80
CA ALA A 265 -12.75 -25.55 19.06
C ALA A 265 -14.09 -26.26 19.26
#